data_AF-A0A814N1Q1-F1
#
_entry.id   AF-A0A814N1Q1-F1
#
_cell.length_a   1.000
_cell.length_b   1.000
_cell.length_c   1.000
_cell.angle_alpha   90.00
_cell.angle_beta   90.00
_cell.angle_gamma   90.00
#
_symmetry.space_group_name_H-M   'P 1'
#
loop_
_entity.id
_entity.type
_entity.pdbx_description
1 polymer ?
#
loop_
_entity_poly.entity_id
_entity_poly.type
_entity_poly.pdbx_seq_one_letter_code
_entity_poly.pdbx_strand_id
1 'polypeptide(L)'
;MIVYAGNCFYHRLSDMCFGISESDTTEDQCSGQFYSDDDLKDLDGYAFADNCRDVAEKPCDLDCGVGRECRTVHNENRCVCKENCSDQSTESQPLCASNNVTYKSECSMEVWKCDNDYSALYKKYDGECQKDCRNVRCPSDTICMLVKNTGEPFCYPTQHCNLHDKEQICGTDGITYKNLCAMRLSPDIYGKIPAIAHKGQCASKCRPNLCDKHQRCVLSYKSRPVCIRCNFPSKFLSSGECSMKVPACGDDYFLYKSYCDVLKAQCEKNRYIDIIDYESCPSITPSDTLMKLNQLRLQPKFDTLQPSAPQ
;
A
#
# COMPACT_ATOMS: atom_id res chain seq x y z
N MET A 1 -40.58 25.39 -8.09
CA MET A 1 -40.82 24.90 -9.47
C MET A 1 -41.50 23.56 -9.33
N ILE A 2 -42.70 23.41 -9.88
CA ILE A 2 -43.38 22.12 -9.97
C ILE A 2 -42.73 21.43 -11.17
N VAL A 3 -42.01 20.34 -10.92
CA VAL A 3 -41.51 19.48 -12.00
C VAL A 3 -42.69 18.59 -12.36
N TYR A 4 -43.21 18.71 -13.59
CA TYR A 4 -44.22 17.78 -14.08
C TYR A 4 -43.49 16.48 -14.40
N ALA A 5 -43.86 15.40 -13.69
CA ALA A 5 -43.32 14.08 -13.94
C ALA A 5 -44.09 13.45 -15.11
N GLY A 6 -43.35 12.89 -16.07
CA GLY A 6 -43.86 12.22 -17.26
C GLY A 6 -43.42 10.76 -17.29
N ASN A 7 -43.45 10.16 -18.48
CA ASN A 7 -43.08 8.76 -18.69
C ASN A 7 -42.13 8.62 -19.89
N CYS A 8 -41.18 7.70 -19.78
CA CYS A 8 -40.37 7.23 -20.91
C CYS A 8 -41.08 6.07 -21.63
N PHE A 9 -40.89 5.95 -22.95
CA PHE A 9 -41.53 4.93 -23.79
C PHE A 9 -40.52 4.27 -24.74
N TYR A 10 -40.72 2.99 -25.03
CA TYR A 10 -39.88 2.22 -25.97
C TYR A 10 -40.18 2.52 -27.45
N HIS A 11 -41.39 2.97 -27.76
CA HIS A 11 -41.84 3.08 -29.15
C HIS A 11 -42.67 4.34 -29.39
N ARG A 12 -42.56 4.86 -30.62
CA ARG A 12 -43.33 6.01 -31.12
C ARG A 12 -43.95 5.69 -32.49
N LEU A 13 -45.22 6.03 -32.66
CA LEU A 13 -45.95 5.99 -33.93
C LEU A 13 -46.58 7.36 -34.14
N SER A 14 -46.06 8.11 -35.12
CA SER A 14 -46.46 9.51 -35.33
C SER A 14 -46.25 10.34 -34.06
N ASP A 15 -47.31 10.81 -33.41
CA ASP A 15 -47.22 11.66 -32.22
C ASP A 15 -47.56 10.90 -30.92
N MET A 16 -47.64 9.58 -31.01
CA MET A 16 -48.11 8.71 -29.94
C MET A 16 -46.96 7.83 -29.40
N CYS A 17 -46.84 7.77 -28.09
CA CYS A 17 -45.86 7.03 -27.30
C CYS A 17 -46.51 5.75 -26.73
N PHE A 18 -45.87 4.59 -26.84
CA PHE A 18 -46.40 3.32 -26.30
C PHE A 18 -45.29 2.38 -25.81
N GLY A 19 -45.67 1.51 -24.88
CA GLY A 19 -44.73 0.64 -24.16
C GLY A 19 -43.91 1.44 -23.15
N ILE A 20 -44.51 1.77 -22.00
CA ILE A 20 -43.86 2.52 -20.92
C ILE A 20 -42.60 1.77 -20.49
N SER A 21 -41.45 2.45 -20.54
CA SER A 21 -40.17 1.93 -20.04
C SER A 21 -39.91 2.37 -18.60
N GLU A 22 -40.28 3.60 -18.27
CA GLU A 22 -40.14 4.19 -16.94
C GLU A 22 -41.25 5.22 -16.70
N SER A 23 -41.74 5.30 -15.46
CA SER A 23 -42.85 6.16 -15.05
C SER A 23 -42.41 7.12 -13.94
N ASP A 24 -43.09 8.27 -13.82
CA ASP A 24 -42.79 9.28 -12.78
C ASP A 24 -41.35 9.81 -12.89
N THR A 25 -40.97 10.18 -14.12
CA THR A 25 -39.60 10.52 -14.53
C THR A 25 -39.57 11.81 -15.34
N THR A 26 -38.39 12.40 -15.52
CA THR A 26 -38.21 13.64 -16.31
C THR A 26 -37.66 13.37 -17.70
N GLU A 27 -37.87 14.31 -18.64
CA GLU A 27 -37.44 14.17 -20.04
C GLU A 27 -35.95 13.80 -20.18
N ASP A 28 -35.08 14.39 -19.35
CA ASP A 28 -33.63 14.15 -19.37
C ASP A 28 -33.21 12.76 -18.88
N GLN A 29 -34.11 12.04 -18.20
CA GLN A 29 -33.89 10.66 -17.75
C GLN A 29 -34.21 9.64 -18.86
N CYS A 30 -34.94 10.03 -19.92
CA CYS A 30 -35.34 9.16 -21.03
C CYS A 30 -34.31 9.08 -22.17
N SER A 31 -33.02 9.19 -21.87
CA SER A 31 -31.94 9.22 -22.87
C SER A 31 -32.03 8.07 -23.89
N GLY A 32 -32.16 8.39 -25.18
CA GLY A 32 -32.26 7.40 -26.27
C GLY A 32 -33.64 6.74 -26.41
N GLN A 33 -34.65 7.27 -25.71
CA GLN A 33 -36.04 6.79 -25.73
C GLN A 33 -36.98 7.92 -26.17
N PHE A 34 -38.29 7.67 -26.05
CA PHE A 34 -39.32 8.67 -26.27
C PHE A 34 -39.89 9.15 -24.93
N TYR A 35 -40.31 10.40 -24.85
CA TYR A 35 -40.88 10.99 -23.63
C TYR A 35 -42.22 11.66 -23.91
N SER A 36 -43.13 11.55 -22.93
CA SER A 36 -44.34 12.37 -22.87
C SER A 36 -44.70 12.66 -21.41
N ASP A 37 -45.08 13.92 -21.17
CA ASP A 37 -45.62 14.44 -19.91
C ASP A 37 -47.16 14.51 -19.91
N ASP A 38 -47.81 13.97 -20.95
CA ASP A 38 -49.27 13.87 -21.02
C ASP A 38 -49.80 12.68 -20.20
N ASP A 39 -51.06 12.81 -19.75
CA ASP A 39 -51.78 11.75 -19.05
C ASP A 39 -51.91 10.48 -19.91
N LEU A 40 -51.66 9.32 -19.30
CA LEU A 40 -51.82 8.02 -19.96
C LEU A 40 -53.28 7.75 -20.33
N LYS A 41 -53.48 7.30 -21.57
CA LYS A 41 -54.78 6.89 -22.13
C LYS A 41 -54.78 5.39 -22.39
N ASP A 42 -55.94 4.76 -22.31
CA ASP A 42 -56.13 3.34 -22.63
C ASP A 42 -56.89 3.21 -23.95
N LEU A 43 -56.36 2.39 -24.86
CA LEU A 43 -57.06 1.93 -26.05
C LEU A 43 -56.98 0.40 -26.11
N ASP A 44 -58.11 -0.26 -25.91
CA ASP A 44 -58.23 -1.73 -25.92
C ASP A 44 -57.22 -2.44 -25.00
N GLY A 45 -56.92 -1.85 -23.82
CA GLY A 45 -55.97 -2.39 -22.85
C GLY A 45 -54.51 -2.03 -23.10
N TYR A 46 -54.23 -1.15 -24.07
CA TYR A 46 -52.88 -0.61 -24.33
C TYR A 46 -52.78 0.83 -23.84
N ALA A 47 -51.86 1.06 -22.90
CA ALA A 47 -51.54 2.39 -22.41
C ALA A 47 -50.67 3.16 -23.41
N PHE A 48 -51.08 4.39 -23.74
CA PHE A 48 -50.35 5.31 -24.62
C PHE A 48 -50.42 6.75 -24.13
N ALA A 49 -49.52 7.60 -24.62
CA ALA A 49 -49.55 9.05 -24.39
C ALA A 49 -49.39 9.81 -25.73
N ASP A 50 -50.01 10.98 -25.83
CA ASP A 50 -49.87 11.88 -26.98
C ASP A 50 -48.64 12.81 -26.80
N ASN A 51 -48.39 13.68 -27.78
CA ASN A 51 -47.27 14.65 -27.77
C ASN A 51 -45.90 14.00 -27.55
N CYS A 52 -45.69 12.83 -28.15
CA CYS A 52 -44.50 12.00 -27.98
C CYS A 52 -43.26 12.66 -28.63
N ARG A 53 -42.20 12.87 -27.83
CA ARG A 53 -40.96 13.53 -28.27
C ARG A 53 -39.77 12.57 -28.23
N ASP A 54 -38.85 12.74 -29.17
CA ASP A 54 -37.58 11.99 -29.18
C ASP A 54 -36.63 12.62 -28.17
N VAL A 55 -36.06 11.81 -27.28
CA VAL A 55 -35.02 12.26 -26.36
C VAL A 55 -33.69 11.77 -26.88
N ALA A 56 -32.84 12.72 -27.29
CA ALA A 56 -31.51 12.41 -27.79
C ALA A 56 -30.71 11.62 -26.74
N GLU A 57 -29.88 10.69 -27.20
CA GLU A 57 -28.93 10.02 -26.32
C GLU A 57 -28.00 11.06 -25.69
N LYS A 58 -27.87 11.01 -24.37
CA LYS A 58 -26.91 11.83 -23.65
C LYS A 58 -25.51 11.38 -24.05
N PRO A 59 -24.67 12.28 -24.59
CA PRO A 59 -23.30 11.91 -24.95
C PRO A 59 -22.55 11.42 -23.71
N CYS A 60 -21.70 10.41 -23.91
CA CYS A 60 -20.84 9.91 -22.85
C CYS A 60 -19.70 10.89 -22.60
N ASP A 61 -19.85 11.73 -21.58
CA ASP A 61 -18.94 12.84 -21.24
C ASP A 61 -18.26 12.66 -19.87
N LEU A 62 -17.97 11.40 -19.49
CA LEU A 62 -17.20 11.11 -18.28
C LEU A 62 -15.70 11.17 -18.58
N ASP A 63 -14.96 11.90 -17.75
CA ASP A 63 -13.50 11.78 -17.70
C ASP A 63 -13.11 10.48 -16.96
N CYS A 64 -12.82 9.44 -17.73
CA CYS A 64 -12.47 8.12 -17.22
C CYS A 64 -10.96 7.94 -16.95
N GLY A 65 -10.14 8.94 -17.28
CA GLY A 65 -8.68 8.85 -17.19
C GLY A 65 -8.03 7.91 -18.21
N VAL A 66 -6.76 7.59 -17.96
CA VAL A 66 -5.93 6.78 -18.88
C VAL A 66 -6.34 5.31 -18.82
N GLY A 67 -6.35 4.63 -19.97
CA GLY A 67 -6.70 3.20 -20.08
C GLY A 67 -8.19 2.87 -19.97
N ARG A 68 -9.05 3.86 -19.71
CA ARG A 68 -10.51 3.70 -19.68
C ARG A 68 -11.22 4.67 -20.63
N GLU A 69 -12.37 4.27 -21.12
CA GLU A 69 -13.23 5.10 -21.96
C GLU A 69 -14.66 5.13 -21.41
N CYS A 70 -15.34 6.24 -21.70
CA CYS A 70 -16.76 6.38 -21.40
C CYS A 70 -17.54 5.57 -22.44
N ARG A 71 -18.36 4.62 -21.99
CA ARG A 71 -19.31 3.91 -22.84
C ARG A 71 -20.67 3.88 -22.14
N THR A 72 -21.74 4.10 -22.90
CA THR A 72 -23.11 3.96 -22.41
C THR A 72 -23.44 2.46 -22.32
N VAL A 73 -23.72 1.98 -21.12
CA VAL A 73 -24.05 0.59 -20.82
C VAL A 73 -25.39 0.58 -20.10
N HIS A 74 -26.41 -0.03 -20.71
CA HIS A 74 -27.79 -0.04 -20.17
C HIS A 74 -28.34 1.36 -19.85
N ASN A 75 -28.23 2.31 -20.79
CA ASN A 75 -28.64 3.71 -20.64
C ASN A 75 -27.90 4.51 -19.54
N GLU A 76 -26.83 3.95 -18.97
CA GLU A 76 -25.98 4.64 -18.01
C GLU A 76 -24.58 4.85 -18.59
N ASN A 77 -24.06 6.07 -18.47
CA ASN A 77 -22.66 6.33 -18.81
C ASN A 77 -21.76 5.68 -17.76
N ARG A 78 -20.86 4.80 -18.20
CA ARG A 78 -19.90 4.10 -17.34
C ARG A 78 -18.50 4.17 -17.91
N CYS A 79 -17.51 4.16 -17.03
CA CYS A 79 -16.11 4.01 -17.44
C CYS A 79 -15.76 2.54 -17.57
N VAL A 80 -15.43 2.12 -18.79
CA VAL A 80 -15.02 0.75 -19.13
C VAL A 80 -13.56 0.74 -19.58
N CYS A 81 -12.92 -0.43 -19.55
CA CYS A 81 -11.56 -0.59 -20.05
C CYS A 81 -11.53 -0.31 -21.56
N LYS A 82 -10.53 0.44 -22.05
CA LYS A 82 -10.38 0.69 -23.49
C LYS A 82 -10.03 -0.60 -24.22
N GLU A 83 -10.66 -0.84 -25.37
CA GLU A 83 -10.31 -1.98 -26.22
C GLU A 83 -8.95 -1.81 -26.91
N ASN A 84 -8.60 -0.57 -27.28
CA ASN A 84 -7.31 -0.24 -27.88
C ASN A 84 -6.82 1.12 -27.40
N CYS A 85 -5.50 1.23 -27.26
CA CYS A 85 -4.83 2.52 -27.12
C CYS A 85 -4.62 3.08 -28.53
N SER A 86 -5.29 4.18 -28.89
CA SER A 86 -5.07 4.83 -30.18
C SER A 86 -3.62 5.32 -30.28
N ASP A 87 -2.86 4.83 -31.26
CA ASP A 87 -1.43 5.10 -31.49
C ASP A 87 -1.08 6.57 -31.85
N GLN A 88 -2.02 7.52 -31.70
CA GLN A 88 -1.84 8.91 -32.13
C GLN A 88 -1.33 9.87 -31.05
N SER A 89 -1.05 9.41 -29.83
CA SER A 89 -0.36 10.26 -28.86
C SER A 89 1.15 10.03 -28.91
N THR A 90 1.89 11.12 -28.69
CA THR A 90 3.30 11.18 -28.31
C THR A 90 3.68 10.35 -27.06
N GLU A 91 2.77 9.50 -26.56
CA GLU A 91 2.86 8.66 -25.36
C GLU A 91 3.13 7.17 -25.68
N SER A 92 3.46 6.82 -26.94
CA SER A 92 3.97 5.49 -27.30
C SER A 92 5.39 5.24 -26.77
N GLN A 93 5.74 5.81 -25.62
CA GLN A 93 7.00 5.54 -24.96
C GLN A 93 6.83 4.30 -24.08
N PRO A 94 7.69 3.29 -24.25
CA PRO A 94 7.66 2.13 -23.38
C PRO A 94 7.92 2.57 -21.93
N LEU A 95 7.43 1.80 -20.99
CA LEU A 95 7.66 2.00 -19.56
C LEU A 95 7.91 0.66 -18.87
N CYS A 96 8.61 0.71 -17.74
CA CYS A 96 8.76 -0.42 -16.85
C CYS A 96 7.77 -0.28 -15.69
N ALA A 97 6.94 -1.29 -15.47
CA ALA A 97 5.96 -1.29 -14.40
C ALA A 97 6.46 -2.03 -13.13
N SER A 98 5.71 -1.92 -12.05
CA SER A 98 6.09 -2.47 -10.74
C SER A 98 6.20 -3.99 -10.69
N ASN A 99 5.57 -4.70 -11.63
CA ASN A 99 5.67 -6.14 -11.85
C ASN A 99 6.86 -6.55 -12.75
N ASN A 100 7.78 -5.64 -13.05
CA ASN A 100 8.94 -5.84 -13.96
C ASN A 100 8.56 -6.23 -15.39
N VAL A 101 7.36 -5.86 -15.83
CA VAL A 101 6.93 -6.01 -17.23
C VAL A 101 7.08 -4.68 -17.94
N THR A 102 7.65 -4.73 -19.16
CA THR A 102 7.67 -3.60 -20.08
C THR A 102 6.31 -3.48 -20.76
N TYR A 103 5.67 -2.33 -20.61
CA TYR A 103 4.45 -1.99 -21.34
C TYR A 103 4.79 -1.05 -22.49
N LYS A 104 4.11 -1.21 -23.63
CA LYS A 104 4.36 -0.40 -24.84
C LYS A 104 4.03 1.08 -24.66
N SER A 105 3.13 1.39 -23.74
CA SER A 105 2.72 2.74 -23.37
C SER A 105 2.02 2.76 -22.00
N GLU A 106 1.86 3.96 -21.43
CA GLU A 106 1.10 4.17 -20.19
C GLU A 106 -0.36 3.73 -20.33
N CYS A 107 -0.98 4.01 -21.48
CA CYS A 107 -2.31 3.49 -21.79
C CYS A 107 -2.37 1.96 -21.73
N SER A 108 -1.40 1.24 -22.33
CA SER A 108 -1.43 -0.22 -22.32
C SER A 108 -1.26 -0.83 -20.93
N MET A 109 -0.51 -0.16 -20.05
CA MET A 109 -0.40 -0.54 -18.64
C MET A 109 -1.72 -0.35 -17.91
N GLU A 110 -2.38 0.81 -18.10
CA GLU A 110 -3.65 1.11 -17.43
C GLU A 110 -4.83 0.26 -17.95
N VAL A 111 -4.85 -0.08 -19.24
CA VAL A 111 -5.80 -1.08 -19.78
C VAL A 111 -5.60 -2.43 -19.10
N TRP A 112 -4.35 -2.91 -19.01
CA TRP A 112 -4.06 -4.17 -18.34
C TRP A 112 -4.46 -4.15 -16.86
N LYS A 113 -4.24 -3.03 -16.15
CA LYS A 113 -4.71 -2.84 -14.77
C LYS A 113 -6.23 -2.96 -14.67
N CYS A 114 -6.94 -2.35 -15.61
CA CYS A 114 -8.39 -2.37 -15.68
C CYS A 114 -8.91 -3.79 -15.92
N ASP A 115 -8.37 -4.49 -16.91
CA ASP A 115 -8.81 -5.84 -17.30
C ASP A 115 -8.53 -6.91 -16.23
N ASN A 116 -7.48 -6.71 -15.42
CA ASN A 116 -7.05 -7.67 -14.39
C ASN A 116 -7.43 -7.25 -12.96
N ASP A 117 -8.17 -6.16 -12.79
CA ASP A 117 -8.50 -5.57 -11.48
C ASP A 117 -7.27 -5.39 -10.56
N TYR A 118 -6.13 -5.00 -11.14
CA TYR A 118 -4.85 -4.91 -10.44
C TYR A 118 -4.42 -3.45 -10.22
N SER A 119 -5.14 -2.76 -9.34
CA SER A 119 -4.92 -1.33 -9.04
C SER A 119 -3.54 -1.02 -8.44
N ALA A 120 -2.85 -2.00 -7.85
CA ALA A 120 -1.53 -1.85 -7.25
C ALA A 120 -0.37 -1.73 -8.25
N LEU A 121 -0.61 -1.96 -9.55
CA LEU A 121 0.41 -1.74 -10.58
C LEU A 121 0.66 -0.25 -10.79
N TYR A 122 1.93 0.13 -10.86
CA TYR A 122 2.34 1.49 -11.13
C TYR A 122 3.58 1.52 -12.02
N LYS A 123 3.80 2.63 -12.72
CA LYS A 123 5.01 2.89 -13.51
C LYS A 123 6.22 3.08 -12.58
N LYS A 124 7.25 2.25 -12.72
CA LYS A 124 8.54 2.42 -12.01
C LYS A 124 9.39 3.52 -12.65
N TYR A 125 9.53 3.49 -13.97
CA TYR A 125 10.29 4.47 -14.76
C TYR A 125 9.93 4.39 -16.25
N ASP A 126 10.26 5.43 -16.99
CA ASP A 126 10.10 5.46 -18.45
C ASP A 126 11.20 4.64 -19.14
N GLY A 127 10.87 4.01 -20.25
CA GLY A 127 11.71 3.05 -20.99
C GLY A 127 11.44 1.59 -20.62
N GLU A 128 12.07 0.66 -21.33
CA GLU A 128 11.95 -0.77 -21.06
C GLU A 128 12.58 -1.16 -19.72
N CYS A 129 12.07 -2.22 -19.09
CA CYS A 129 12.67 -2.75 -17.86
C CYS A 129 14.15 -3.16 -18.08
N GLN A 130 15.03 -2.58 -17.26
CA GLN A 130 16.47 -2.80 -17.30
C GLN A 130 16.93 -3.76 -16.20
N LYS A 131 18.11 -4.35 -16.38
CA LYS A 131 18.78 -5.19 -15.36
C LYS A 131 19.71 -4.42 -14.45
N ASP A 132 20.03 -3.17 -14.79
CA ASP A 132 20.87 -2.29 -13.99
C ASP A 132 20.50 -0.81 -14.22
N CYS A 133 21.15 0.10 -13.49
CA CYS A 133 20.84 1.53 -13.52
C CYS A 133 21.48 2.31 -14.67
N ARG A 134 22.25 1.70 -15.58
CA ARG A 134 23.01 2.44 -16.61
C ARG A 134 22.10 3.20 -17.58
N ASN A 135 20.96 2.61 -17.93
CA ASN A 135 20.01 3.16 -18.91
C ASN A 135 18.65 3.52 -18.30
N VAL A 136 18.53 3.53 -16.97
CA VAL A 136 17.27 3.84 -16.29
C VAL A 136 17.13 5.35 -16.15
N ARG A 137 16.04 5.90 -16.70
CA ARG A 137 15.65 7.30 -16.52
C ARG A 137 14.57 7.39 -15.47
N CYS A 138 15.00 7.63 -14.24
CA CYS A 138 14.07 7.85 -13.15
C CYS A 138 13.37 9.21 -13.26
N PRO A 139 12.13 9.35 -12.74
CA PRO A 139 11.45 10.63 -12.64
C PRO A 139 12.29 11.69 -11.91
N SER A 140 12.02 12.97 -12.15
CA SER A 140 12.68 14.08 -11.45
C SER A 140 12.63 13.89 -9.92
N ASP A 141 13.69 14.31 -9.24
CA ASP A 141 13.88 14.13 -7.79
C ASP A 141 13.87 12.68 -7.32
N THR A 142 14.34 11.75 -8.15
CA THR A 142 14.59 10.38 -7.75
C THR A 142 15.94 9.89 -8.29
N ILE A 143 16.54 8.89 -7.65
CA ILE A 143 17.80 8.29 -8.07
C ILE A 143 17.63 6.78 -8.25
N CYS A 144 18.27 6.23 -9.29
CA CYS A 144 18.24 4.79 -9.54
C CYS A 144 19.14 4.04 -8.56
N MET A 145 18.60 2.99 -7.96
CA MET A 145 19.31 2.05 -7.08
C MET A 145 18.96 0.61 -7.47
N LEU A 146 19.80 -0.36 -7.08
CA LEU A 146 19.57 -1.78 -7.34
C LEU A 146 19.04 -2.48 -6.08
N VAL A 147 18.00 -3.29 -6.24
CA VAL A 147 17.48 -4.16 -5.18
C VAL A 147 18.43 -5.37 -5.01
N LYS A 148 18.84 -5.71 -3.78
CA LYS A 148 19.66 -6.94 -3.56
C LYS A 148 18.86 -8.18 -3.92
N ASN A 149 19.57 -9.22 -4.35
CA ASN A 149 19.08 -10.56 -4.66
C ASN A 149 18.38 -10.65 -6.01
N THR A 150 17.64 -9.61 -6.41
CA THR A 150 17.06 -9.54 -7.75
C THR A 150 17.93 -8.76 -8.74
N GLY A 151 18.72 -7.78 -8.25
CA GLY A 151 19.49 -6.86 -9.09
C GLY A 151 18.62 -5.84 -9.81
N GLU A 152 17.33 -5.76 -9.47
CA GLU A 152 16.37 -4.95 -10.21
C GLU A 152 16.51 -3.46 -9.91
N PRO A 153 16.43 -2.58 -10.93
CA PRO A 153 16.43 -1.14 -10.73
C PRO A 153 15.16 -0.62 -10.03
N PHE A 154 15.36 0.35 -9.14
CA PHE A 154 14.31 1.05 -8.41
C PHE A 154 14.65 2.55 -8.30
N CYS A 155 13.67 3.42 -8.58
CA CYS A 155 13.83 4.87 -8.50
C CYS A 155 13.41 5.38 -7.12
N TYR A 156 14.37 5.84 -6.33
CA TYR A 156 14.15 6.26 -4.95
C TYR A 156 14.03 7.79 -4.83
N PRO A 157 12.96 8.34 -4.24
CA PRO A 157 12.79 9.78 -4.06
C PRO A 157 13.91 10.45 -3.25
N THR A 158 14.50 11.50 -3.81
CA THR A 158 15.58 12.31 -3.23
C THR A 158 15.09 13.59 -2.55
N GLN A 159 13.77 13.81 -2.47
CA GLN A 159 13.15 15.08 -2.02
C GLN A 159 13.49 15.53 -0.57
N HIS A 160 14.31 14.78 0.17
CA HIS A 160 14.78 15.14 1.52
C HIS A 160 16.29 14.86 1.72
N CYS A 161 17.08 15.02 0.67
CA CYS A 161 18.46 14.55 0.65
C CYS A 161 19.45 15.71 0.38
N ASN A 162 19.89 16.41 1.44
CA ASN A 162 20.96 17.39 1.32
C ASN A 162 22.33 16.67 1.31
N LEU A 163 22.84 16.36 0.11
CA LEU A 163 24.14 15.70 -0.08
C LEU A 163 25.34 16.52 0.43
N HIS A 164 25.16 17.82 0.65
CA HIS A 164 26.20 18.71 1.19
C HIS A 164 26.33 18.64 2.70
N ASP A 165 25.36 18.06 3.39
CA ASP A 165 25.47 17.77 4.81
C ASP A 165 26.71 16.90 5.07
N LYS A 166 27.49 17.23 6.10
CA LYS A 166 28.72 16.52 6.49
C LYS A 166 28.56 15.78 7.81
N GLU A 167 27.35 15.71 8.36
CA GLU A 167 27.05 14.93 9.56
C GLU A 167 27.20 13.42 9.29
N GLN A 168 28.42 12.91 9.46
CA GLN A 168 28.72 11.49 9.30
C GLN A 168 27.89 10.65 10.27
N ILE A 169 27.56 9.43 9.83
CA ILE A 169 26.86 8.44 10.64
C ILE A 169 27.46 7.05 10.43
N CYS A 170 27.33 6.19 11.44
CA CYS A 170 27.63 4.78 11.34
C CYS A 170 26.34 3.99 11.14
N GLY A 171 26.27 3.14 10.11
CA GLY A 171 25.18 2.19 9.94
C GLY A 171 25.37 0.94 10.79
N THR A 172 24.29 0.20 11.08
CA THR A 172 24.37 -1.12 11.75
C THR A 172 25.11 -2.17 10.92
N ASP A 173 25.22 -1.94 9.61
CA ASP A 173 26.08 -2.66 8.67
C ASP A 173 27.58 -2.42 8.88
N GLY A 174 27.97 -1.49 9.76
CA GLY A 174 29.35 -1.17 10.11
C GLY A 174 30.04 -0.26 9.11
N ILE A 175 29.30 0.35 8.18
CA ILE A 175 29.82 1.28 7.19
C ILE A 175 29.65 2.72 7.71
N THR A 176 30.70 3.53 7.54
CA THR A 176 30.63 4.96 7.81
C THR A 176 30.11 5.68 6.58
N TYR A 177 28.97 6.33 6.73
CA TYR A 177 28.35 7.12 5.69
C TYR A 177 28.66 8.60 5.88
N LYS A 178 28.85 9.31 4.77
CA LYS A 178 29.12 10.76 4.77
C LYS A 178 28.00 11.55 5.47
N ASN A 179 26.75 11.11 5.28
CA ASN A 179 25.55 11.62 5.92
C ASN A 179 24.40 10.60 5.74
N LEU A 180 23.23 10.91 6.31
CA LEU A 180 22.03 10.06 6.20
C LEU A 180 21.56 9.88 4.75
N CYS A 181 21.77 10.87 3.90
CA CYS A 181 21.43 10.76 2.49
C CYS A 181 22.34 9.73 1.78
N ALA A 182 23.66 9.87 1.94
CA ALA A 182 24.64 8.94 1.40
C ALA A 182 24.45 7.52 1.92
N MET A 183 23.97 7.37 3.16
CA MET A 183 23.47 6.08 3.65
C MET A 183 22.32 5.61 2.78
N ARG A 184 21.15 6.28 2.79
CA ARG A 184 19.95 5.87 2.04
C ARG A 184 20.19 5.58 0.55
N LEU A 185 21.13 6.28 -0.07
CA LEU A 185 21.48 6.15 -1.49
C LEU A 185 22.62 5.14 -1.77
N SER A 186 23.18 4.51 -0.75
CA SER A 186 24.31 3.62 -0.92
C SER A 186 23.89 2.36 -1.69
N PRO A 187 24.62 1.98 -2.76
CA PRO A 187 24.31 0.78 -3.55
C PRO A 187 24.52 -0.52 -2.77
N ASP A 188 25.22 -0.47 -1.63
CA ASP A 188 25.35 -1.58 -0.70
C ASP A 188 24.08 -1.78 0.16
N ILE A 189 23.09 -0.89 0.05
CA ILE A 189 21.81 -1.01 0.74
C ILE A 189 20.88 -1.94 -0.03
N TYR A 190 20.68 -3.07 0.59
CA TYR A 190 20.07 -4.23 0.02
C TYR A 190 18.55 -4.29 0.19
N GLY A 191 17.84 -3.21 -0.12
CA GLY A 191 16.40 -3.08 0.19
C GLY A 191 16.07 -3.03 1.69
N LYS A 192 17.04 -3.31 2.57
CA LYS A 192 17.03 -3.05 4.01
C LYS A 192 17.98 -1.89 4.29
N ILE A 193 17.44 -0.68 4.38
CA ILE A 193 18.19 0.48 4.83
C ILE A 193 18.71 0.15 6.24
N PRO A 194 20.03 0.12 6.48
CA PRO A 194 20.54 -0.18 7.82
C PRO A 194 20.00 0.85 8.80
N ALA A 195 19.81 0.46 10.06
CA ALA A 195 19.54 1.44 11.09
C ALA A 195 20.79 2.28 11.35
N ILE A 196 20.60 3.49 11.87
CA ILE A 196 21.73 4.30 12.35
C ILE A 196 22.23 3.65 13.64
N ALA A 197 23.46 3.14 13.62
CA ALA A 197 24.10 2.59 14.81
C ALA A 197 24.43 3.71 15.80
N HIS A 198 25.10 4.77 15.32
CA HIS A 198 25.40 5.97 16.10
C HIS A 198 25.82 7.12 15.18
N LYS A 199 25.89 8.35 15.73
CA LYS A 199 26.41 9.52 15.02
C LYS A 199 27.94 9.44 14.88
N GLY A 200 28.47 10.04 13.82
CA GLY A 200 29.90 10.06 13.50
C GLY A 200 30.40 8.78 12.83
N GLN A 201 31.72 8.68 12.68
CA GLN A 201 32.41 7.52 12.08
C GLN A 201 32.28 6.29 12.96
N CYS A 202 32.14 5.10 12.36
CA CYS A 202 31.97 3.84 13.07
C CYS A 202 33.05 3.61 14.13
N ALA A 203 32.62 3.37 15.36
CA ALA A 203 33.50 3.07 16.48
C ALA A 203 33.80 1.57 16.57
N SER A 204 35.01 1.22 17.01
CA SER A 204 35.40 -0.17 17.25
C SER A 204 34.88 -0.73 18.59
N LYS A 205 34.50 0.14 19.53
CA LYS A 205 33.99 -0.23 20.86
C LYS A 205 33.12 0.87 21.47
N CYS A 206 32.29 0.50 22.45
CA CYS A 206 31.55 1.47 23.26
C CYS A 206 32.50 2.36 24.07
N ARG A 207 32.16 3.66 24.17
CA ARG A 207 32.88 4.66 24.97
C ARG A 207 31.92 5.70 25.57
N PRO A 208 32.29 6.42 26.65
CA PRO A 208 31.36 7.28 27.41
C PRO A 208 30.61 8.37 26.63
N ASN A 209 31.14 8.82 25.49
CA ASN A 209 30.56 9.88 24.65
C ASN A 209 30.17 9.41 23.24
N LEU A 210 29.98 8.09 23.04
CA LEU A 210 29.60 7.58 21.72
C LEU A 210 28.13 7.87 21.39
N CYS A 211 27.26 7.83 22.41
CA CYS A 211 25.83 8.02 22.26
C CYS A 211 25.38 9.34 22.85
N ASP A 212 24.24 9.86 22.37
CA ASP A 212 23.64 11.08 22.90
C ASP A 212 23.16 10.89 24.34
N LYS A 213 22.89 12.01 25.03
CA LYS A 213 22.26 11.97 26.36
C LYS A 213 20.94 11.19 26.27
N HIS A 214 20.72 10.27 27.21
CA HIS A 214 19.58 9.33 27.29
C HIS A 214 19.64 8.12 26.32
N GLN A 215 20.77 7.89 25.66
CA GLN A 215 21.04 6.64 24.94
C GLN A 215 22.03 5.78 25.70
N ARG A 216 21.96 4.47 25.47
CA ARG A 216 22.93 3.49 25.97
C ARG A 216 23.67 2.87 24.79
N CYS A 217 24.98 2.74 24.90
CA CYS A 217 25.77 1.96 23.97
C CYS A 217 25.67 0.47 24.33
N VAL A 218 25.22 -0.33 23.38
CA VAL A 218 25.18 -1.79 23.46
C VAL A 218 25.92 -2.37 22.26
N LEU A 219 26.17 -3.69 22.27
CA LEU A 219 26.81 -4.38 21.16
C LEU A 219 25.77 -5.16 20.35
N SER A 220 25.97 -5.22 19.03
CA SER A 220 25.28 -6.20 18.16
C SER A 220 25.95 -7.57 18.25
N TYR A 221 25.35 -8.59 17.62
CA TYR A 221 25.94 -9.93 17.56
C TYR A 221 27.33 -9.96 16.89
N LYS A 222 27.61 -9.00 15.98
CA LYS A 222 28.94 -8.79 15.36
C LYS A 222 29.88 -7.95 16.22
N SER A 223 29.57 -7.75 17.50
CA SER A 223 30.34 -6.91 18.43
C SER A 223 30.48 -5.44 17.98
N ARG A 224 29.52 -4.93 17.21
CA ARG A 224 29.53 -3.52 16.77
C ARG A 224 28.79 -2.63 17.77
N PRO A 225 29.33 -1.46 18.13
CA PRO A 225 28.63 -0.49 18.98
C PRO A 225 27.35 0.06 18.33
N VAL A 226 26.24 0.02 19.06
CA VAL A 226 24.95 0.60 18.64
C VAL A 226 24.34 1.38 19.80
N CYS A 227 23.84 2.58 19.53
CA CYS A 227 23.19 3.45 20.49
C CYS A 227 21.68 3.20 20.49
N ILE A 228 21.18 2.58 21.56
CA ILE A 228 19.75 2.33 21.76
C ILE A 228 19.14 3.35 22.72
N ARG A 229 17.83 3.60 22.58
CA ARG A 229 17.04 4.35 23.56
C ARG A 229 16.27 3.37 24.42
N CYS A 230 16.22 3.61 25.73
CA CYS A 230 15.46 2.78 26.66
C CYS A 230 14.31 3.51 27.35
N ASN A 231 14.22 4.82 27.14
CA ASN A 231 13.09 5.61 27.61
C ASN A 231 12.26 6.02 26.39
N PHE A 232 11.11 5.34 26.23
CA PHE A 232 10.19 5.59 25.12
C PHE A 232 9.04 6.48 25.61
N PRO A 233 8.85 7.69 25.05
CA PRO A 233 7.71 8.53 25.39
C PRO A 233 6.39 7.79 25.16
N SER A 234 5.39 8.01 26.00
CA SER A 234 4.05 7.39 25.84
C SER A 234 3.45 7.64 24.46
N LYS A 235 3.66 8.85 23.90
CA LYS A 235 3.27 9.21 22.52
C LYS A 235 3.94 8.35 21.45
N PHE A 236 5.21 7.95 21.63
CA PHE A 236 5.94 7.09 20.69
C PHE A 236 5.35 5.68 20.66
N LEU A 237 4.95 5.15 21.83
CA LEU A 237 4.30 3.85 21.93
C LEU A 237 2.89 3.84 21.31
N SER A 238 2.25 5.00 21.19
CA SER A 238 0.90 5.17 20.63
C SER A 238 0.88 5.71 19.19
N SER A 239 2.03 5.78 18.51
CA SER A 239 2.14 6.37 17.17
C SER A 239 3.07 5.55 16.26
N GLY A 240 2.79 5.53 14.95
CA GLY A 240 3.66 4.92 13.93
C GLY A 240 3.73 3.40 14.00
N GLU A 241 4.91 2.84 13.71
CA GLU A 241 5.20 1.39 13.67
C GLU A 241 4.86 0.68 14.99
N CYS A 242 4.87 1.41 16.11
CA CYS A 242 4.54 0.84 17.42
C CYS A 242 3.05 0.55 17.64
N SER A 243 2.17 1.15 16.84
CA SER A 243 0.74 0.80 16.81
C SER A 243 0.47 -0.44 15.97
N MET A 244 1.39 -0.83 15.08
CA MET A 244 1.22 -1.97 14.19
C MET A 244 1.59 -3.26 14.94
N LYS A 245 0.62 -4.16 15.14
CA LYS A 245 0.83 -5.49 15.73
C LYS A 245 1.41 -6.49 14.72
N VAL A 246 2.43 -6.07 13.96
CA VAL A 246 3.14 -6.93 13.02
C VAL A 246 4.30 -7.59 13.78
N PRO A 247 4.33 -8.93 13.91
CA PRO A 247 5.40 -9.60 14.63
C PRO A 247 6.74 -9.44 13.90
N ALA A 248 7.82 -9.36 14.67
CA ALA A 248 9.17 -9.19 14.14
C ALA A 248 10.06 -10.35 14.62
N CYS A 249 10.87 -10.90 13.72
CA CYS A 249 11.88 -11.90 14.06
C CYS A 249 13.20 -11.23 14.42
N GLY A 250 13.67 -11.43 15.65
CA GLY A 250 14.98 -10.94 16.10
C GLY A 250 16.13 -11.85 15.70
N ASP A 251 17.34 -11.33 15.65
CA ASP A 251 18.60 -12.07 15.46
C ASP A 251 18.94 -13.03 16.62
N ASP A 252 18.17 -12.98 17.71
CA ASP A 252 18.14 -14.00 18.75
C ASP A 252 17.13 -15.13 18.49
N TYR A 253 16.59 -15.19 17.27
CA TYR A 253 15.60 -16.17 16.83
C TYR A 253 14.31 -16.16 17.65
N PHE A 254 14.02 -15.04 18.33
CA PHE A 254 12.80 -14.86 19.07
C PHE A 254 11.78 -14.08 18.24
N LEU A 255 10.54 -14.57 18.22
CA LEU A 255 9.43 -13.88 17.58
C LEU A 255 8.80 -12.88 18.55
N TYR A 256 9.02 -11.59 18.30
CA TYR A 256 8.45 -10.50 19.07
C TYR A 256 7.06 -10.14 18.53
N LYS A 257 6.13 -9.79 19.42
CA LYS A 257 4.75 -9.47 19.02
C LYS A 257 4.66 -8.17 18.19
N SER A 258 5.65 -7.31 18.32
CA SER A 258 5.76 -6.04 17.61
C SER A 258 7.22 -5.56 17.59
N TYR A 259 7.51 -4.58 16.74
CA TYR A 259 8.80 -3.89 16.77
C TYR A 259 9.10 -3.23 18.12
N CYS A 260 8.10 -2.71 18.85
CA CYS A 260 8.34 -2.13 20.18
C CYS A 260 8.82 -3.16 21.19
N ASP A 261 8.36 -4.41 21.07
CA ASP A 261 8.78 -5.48 21.98
C ASP A 261 10.25 -5.84 21.71
N VAL A 262 10.72 -5.74 20.46
CA VAL A 262 12.16 -5.79 20.13
C VAL A 262 12.88 -4.66 20.86
N LEU A 263 12.42 -3.41 20.71
CA LEU A 263 13.05 -2.24 21.31
C LEU A 263 13.16 -2.33 22.85
N LYS A 264 12.11 -2.81 23.52
CA LYS A 264 12.12 -3.07 24.97
C LYS A 264 13.11 -4.18 25.34
N ALA A 265 13.08 -5.29 24.60
CA ALA A 265 13.98 -6.41 24.84
C ALA A 265 15.46 -6.03 24.69
N GLN A 266 15.80 -5.14 23.75
CA GLN A 266 17.19 -4.63 23.63
C GLN A 266 17.68 -3.98 24.93
N CYS A 267 16.80 -3.25 25.62
CA CYS A 267 17.11 -2.57 26.86
C CYS A 267 17.23 -3.52 28.04
N GLU A 268 16.34 -4.50 28.13
CA GLU A 268 16.35 -5.55 29.15
C GLU A 268 17.56 -6.47 29.00
N LYS A 269 17.86 -6.90 27.76
CA LYS A 269 18.98 -7.80 27.44
C LYS A 269 20.32 -7.08 27.29
N ASN A 270 20.33 -5.74 27.30
CA ASN A 270 21.51 -4.91 27.10
C ASN A 270 22.32 -5.26 25.83
N ARG A 271 21.61 -5.54 24.74
CA ARG A 271 22.18 -5.95 23.44
C ARG A 271 21.33 -5.36 22.31
N TYR A 272 21.95 -5.00 21.20
CA TYR A 272 21.20 -4.67 19.98
C TYR A 272 20.66 -5.95 19.35
N ILE A 273 19.36 -5.97 19.03
CA ILE A 273 18.66 -7.10 18.41
C ILE A 273 18.33 -6.66 16.99
N ASP A 274 18.99 -7.28 16.01
CA ASP A 274 18.73 -6.98 14.60
C ASP A 274 17.45 -7.69 14.14
N ILE A 275 16.75 -7.12 13.16
CA ILE A 275 15.59 -7.79 12.57
C ILE A 275 16.06 -8.65 11.40
N ILE A 276 15.82 -9.95 11.50
CA ILE A 276 16.13 -10.91 10.45
C ILE A 276 14.85 -11.35 9.74
N ASP A 277 15.00 -12.17 8.69
CA ASP A 277 13.86 -12.63 7.92
C ASP A 277 12.90 -13.44 8.82
N TYR A 278 11.60 -13.20 8.67
CA TYR A 278 10.57 -13.79 9.51
C TYR A 278 10.67 -15.32 9.59
N GLU A 279 10.99 -15.95 8.47
CA GLU A 279 11.20 -17.39 8.29
C GLU A 279 12.36 -17.96 9.11
N SER A 280 13.29 -17.09 9.56
CA SER A 280 14.41 -17.51 10.40
C SER A 280 13.98 -17.83 11.84
N CYS A 281 12.87 -17.27 12.29
CA CYS A 281 12.31 -17.61 13.60
C CYS A 281 11.46 -18.87 13.49
N PRO A 282 11.52 -19.78 14.48
CA PRO A 282 10.60 -20.91 14.51
C PRO A 282 9.17 -20.38 14.49
N SER A 283 8.39 -20.82 13.50
CA SER A 283 6.94 -20.61 13.48
C SER A 283 6.41 -21.06 14.83
N ILE A 284 5.82 -20.14 15.60
CA ILE A 284 5.06 -20.55 16.79
C ILE A 284 3.90 -21.37 16.24
N THR A 285 4.08 -22.68 16.11
CA THR A 285 2.97 -23.57 15.88
C THR A 285 2.10 -23.51 17.14
N PRO A 286 0.77 -23.64 17.02
CA PRO A 286 -0.12 -23.68 18.18
C PRO A 286 0.29 -24.70 19.25
N SER A 287 1.13 -25.68 18.91
CA SER A 287 1.66 -26.72 19.80
C SER A 287 2.53 -26.17 20.94
N ASP A 288 3.29 -25.10 20.73
CA ASP A 288 4.18 -24.55 21.76
C ASP A 288 3.42 -23.81 22.88
N THR A 289 2.17 -23.43 22.62
CA THR A 289 1.26 -22.90 23.64
C THR A 289 0.77 -24.00 24.58
N LEU A 290 0.65 -25.25 24.09
CA LEU A 290 0.19 -26.39 24.89
C LEU A 290 1.26 -26.91 25.86
N MET A 291 2.54 -26.81 25.52
CA MET A 291 3.61 -27.23 26.45
C MET A 291 3.78 -26.29 27.64
N LYS A 292 3.56 -24.97 27.46
CA LYS A 292 3.60 -24.01 28.58
C LYS A 292 2.33 -24.01 29.44
N LEU A 293 1.17 -24.37 28.88
CA LEU A 293 -0.08 -24.54 29.65
C LEU A 293 -0.11 -25.84 30.46
N ASN A 294 0.56 -26.91 30.00
CA ASN A 294 0.64 -28.18 30.73
C ASN A 294 1.71 -28.21 31.83
N GLN A 295 2.74 -27.35 31.78
CA GLN A 295 3.70 -27.19 32.89
C GLN A 295 3.16 -26.33 34.05
N LEU A 296 2.08 -25.55 33.83
CA LEU A 296 1.39 -24.80 34.88
C LEU A 296 0.24 -25.58 35.56
N ARG A 297 -0.05 -26.82 35.12
CA ARG A 297 -1.12 -27.68 35.69
C ARG A 297 -0.63 -28.89 36.49
N LEU A 298 0.67 -29.06 36.66
CA LEU A 298 1.25 -30.11 37.52
C LEU A 298 2.02 -29.47 38.69
N GLN A 299 1.30 -28.71 39.52
CA GLN A 299 1.68 -28.59 40.93
C GLN A 299 0.64 -29.35 41.75
N PRO A 300 1.03 -30.41 42.48
CA PRO A 300 0.11 -31.13 43.36
C PRO A 300 -0.30 -30.21 44.52
N LYS A 301 -1.61 -29.97 44.64
CA LYS A 301 -2.22 -29.45 45.87
C LYS A 301 -2.15 -30.54 46.94
N PHE A 302 -1.29 -30.34 47.94
CA PHE A 302 -1.42 -30.97 49.24
C PHE A 302 -1.09 -29.91 50.29
N ASP A 303 -2.12 -29.49 51.03
CA ASP A 303 -2.15 -29.53 52.50
C ASP A 303 -3.24 -28.60 53.03
N THR A 304 -4.25 -29.21 53.65
CA THR A 304 -4.86 -28.71 54.89
C THR A 304 -5.68 -29.84 55.50
N LEU A 305 -5.14 -30.47 56.56
CA LEU A 305 -5.92 -30.96 57.69
C LEU A 305 -5.06 -30.77 58.95
N GLN A 306 -5.66 -30.14 59.94
CA GLN A 306 -5.08 -29.49 61.12
C GLN A 306 -4.42 -30.46 62.12
N PRO A 307 -3.60 -29.92 63.05
CA PRO A 307 -3.08 -30.67 64.18
C PRO A 307 -4.09 -30.75 65.34
N SER A 308 -4.27 -31.94 65.90
CA SER A 308 -4.77 -32.14 67.25
C SER A 308 -3.79 -33.06 68.00
N ALA A 309 -3.03 -32.48 68.92
CA ALA A 309 -2.29 -33.17 69.98
C ALA A 309 -3.14 -33.15 71.27
N PRO A 310 -2.66 -33.68 72.40
CA PRO A 310 -2.30 -35.05 72.69
C PRO A 310 -3.11 -35.61 73.88
N GLN A 311 -3.28 -36.93 73.98
CA GLN A 311 -3.17 -37.79 75.17
C GLN A 311 -3.66 -39.19 74.85
#